data_AF-A0A951AV60-F1
#
_entry.id   AF-A0A951AV60-F1
#
_cell.length_a   1.000
_cell.length_b   1.000
_cell.length_c   1.000
_cell.angle_alpha   90.00
_cell.angle_beta   90.00
_cell.angle_gamma   90.00
#
_symmetry.space_group_name_H-M   'P 1'
#
loop_
_entity.id
_entity.type
_entity.pdbx_description
1 polymer ?
#
loop_
_entity_poly.entity_id
_entity_poly.type
_entity_poly.pdbx_seq_one_letter_code
_entity_poly.pdbx_strand_id
1 'polypeptide(L)'
;MVRGGVRIRRVYEPPASDDGTRVLVDRIWPRGVSKQAAHLDAWIKDVAPSTALRTWYGHDPDKYSQFRDRYRAELAAPANQSAVAQLRQLAAGRQLTLLTATRDIEHSHAAVLADVLGGIAVTAPEPDEGGEAACWLPRVCPSCGQLGDSDPPATCGVCGAEILDDDQVDRPITS
;
A
#
# COMPACT_ATOMS: atom_id res chain seq x y z
N MET A 1 -18.57 -0.74 -15.49
CA MET A 1 -18.38 -2.03 -14.78
C MET A 1 -17.22 -1.83 -13.82
N VAL A 2 -17.47 -1.82 -12.51
CA VAL A 2 -16.41 -1.67 -11.51
C VAL A 2 -15.52 -2.91 -11.61
N ARG A 3 -14.28 -2.75 -12.09
CA ARG A 3 -13.27 -3.80 -11.95
C ARG A 3 -12.94 -3.88 -10.47
N GLY A 4 -13.38 -4.94 -9.80
CA GLY A 4 -12.98 -5.21 -8.42
C GLY A 4 -11.45 -5.31 -8.35
N GLY A 5 -10.83 -4.60 -7.41
CA GLY A 5 -9.39 -4.65 -7.16
C GLY A 5 -9.06 -5.54 -5.96
N VAL A 6 -7.79 -5.95 -5.86
CA VAL A 6 -7.24 -6.59 -4.67
C VAL A 6 -6.30 -5.61 -3.99
N ARG A 7 -6.53 -5.35 -2.69
CA ARG A 7 -5.72 -4.45 -1.86
C ARG A 7 -5.15 -5.21 -0.67
N ILE A 8 -4.14 -4.63 -0.04
CA ILE A 8 -3.52 -5.16 1.16
C ILE A 8 -3.54 -4.07 2.22
N ARG A 9 -3.98 -4.42 3.43
CA ARG A 9 -3.92 -3.53 4.59
C ARG A 9 -3.43 -4.28 5.81
N ARG A 10 -2.90 -3.55 6.78
CA ARG A 10 -2.58 -4.12 8.07
C ARG A 10 -3.87 -4.28 8.87
N VAL A 11 -3.99 -5.40 9.56
CA VAL A 11 -5.15 -5.70 10.43
C VAL A 11 -5.28 -4.74 11.63
N TYR A 12 -4.22 -3.98 11.92
CA TYR A 12 -4.19 -2.94 12.95
C TYR A 12 -4.66 -1.57 12.45
N GLU A 13 -4.78 -1.40 11.13
CA GLU A 13 -5.30 -0.17 10.54
C GLU A 13 -6.84 -0.14 10.64
N PRO A 14 -7.42 1.04 10.89
CA PRO A 14 -8.87 1.17 10.95
C PRO A 14 -9.50 0.78 9.61
N PRO A 15 -10.72 0.21 9.62
CA PRO A 15 -11.43 -0.09 8.40
C PRO A 15 -11.75 1.18 7.61
N ALA A 16 -11.53 1.11 6.30
CA ALA A 16 -11.90 2.16 5.37
C ALA A 16 -13.17 1.78 4.61
N SER A 17 -13.97 2.78 4.26
CA SER A 17 -15.24 2.59 3.55
C SER A 17 -15.07 1.96 2.15
N ASP A 18 -13.87 2.06 1.58
CA ASP A 18 -13.52 1.51 0.27
C ASP A 18 -12.93 0.08 0.33
N ASP A 19 -12.82 -0.53 1.52
CA ASP A 19 -12.16 -1.84 1.67
C ASP A 19 -12.91 -3.01 1.05
N GLY A 20 -14.22 -2.87 0.82
CA GLY A 20 -15.06 -3.97 0.36
C GLY A 20 -14.99 -5.16 1.31
N THR A 21 -14.70 -6.36 0.77
CA THR A 21 -14.57 -7.58 1.57
C THR A 21 -13.21 -7.66 2.24
N ARG A 22 -13.17 -7.75 3.56
CA ARG A 22 -11.94 -7.83 4.37
C ARG A 22 -11.64 -9.27 4.79
N VAL A 23 -10.51 -9.81 4.32
CA VAL A 23 -10.13 -11.21 4.54
C VAL A 23 -8.76 -11.31 5.20
N LEU A 24 -8.66 -11.93 6.38
CA LEU A 24 -7.37 -12.24 6.98
C LEU A 24 -6.73 -13.42 6.24
N VAL A 25 -5.47 -13.22 5.85
CA VAL A 25 -4.66 -14.22 5.12
C VAL A 25 -3.46 -14.72 5.93
N ASP A 26 -3.36 -14.33 7.21
CA ASP A 26 -2.34 -14.85 8.11
C ASP A 26 -2.78 -16.16 8.74
N ARG A 27 -1.84 -17.10 8.91
CA ARG A 27 -2.11 -18.37 9.61
C ARG A 27 -2.40 -18.18 11.10
N ILE A 28 -1.85 -17.12 11.69
CA ILE A 28 -1.94 -16.83 13.12
C ILE A 28 -2.79 -15.57 13.30
N TRP A 29 -3.73 -15.63 14.23
CA TRP A 29 -4.53 -14.46 14.59
C TRP A 29 -3.64 -13.36 15.22
N PRO A 30 -3.72 -12.10 14.76
CA PRO A 30 -2.95 -11.00 15.31
C PRO A 30 -3.27 -10.77 16.79
N ARG A 31 -2.22 -10.65 17.61
CA ARG A 31 -2.39 -10.34 19.04
C ARG A 31 -2.96 -8.93 19.21
N GLY A 32 -3.84 -8.77 20.20
CA GLY A 32 -4.43 -7.48 20.56
C GLY A 32 -5.55 -6.99 19.64
N VAL A 33 -5.94 -7.77 18.62
CA VAL A 33 -7.06 -7.43 17.74
C VAL A 33 -8.26 -8.30 18.07
N SER A 34 -9.39 -7.68 18.42
CA SER A 34 -10.65 -8.40 18.57
C SER A 34 -11.29 -8.65 17.20
N LYS A 35 -12.05 -9.74 17.06
CA LYS A 35 -12.77 -10.04 15.80
C LYS A 35 -13.69 -8.90 15.37
N GLN A 36 -14.30 -8.19 16.33
CA GLN A 36 -15.14 -7.02 16.07
C GLN A 36 -14.32 -5.84 15.56
N ALA A 37 -13.19 -5.52 16.19
CA ALA A 37 -12.34 -4.39 15.77
C ALA A 37 -11.70 -4.60 14.38
N ALA A 38 -11.46 -5.85 13.98
CA ALA A 38 -10.88 -6.16 12.67
C ALA A 38 -11.84 -5.91 11.50
N HIS A 39 -13.15 -5.81 11.74
CA HIS A 39 -14.19 -5.78 10.70
C HIS A 39 -13.91 -6.83 9.61
N LEU A 40 -13.79 -8.08 10.05
CA LEU A 40 -13.35 -9.18 9.21
C LEU A 40 -14.55 -9.97 8.70
N ASP A 41 -14.65 -10.11 7.37
CA ASP A 41 -15.69 -10.90 6.72
C ASP A 41 -15.33 -12.39 6.67
N ALA A 42 -14.05 -12.70 6.46
CA ALA A 42 -13.56 -14.07 6.39
C ALA A 42 -12.10 -14.24 6.86
N TRP A 43 -11.77 -15.44 7.32
CA TRP A 43 -10.39 -15.82 7.65
C TRP A 43 -10.00 -17.07 6.86
N ILE A 44 -9.11 -16.91 5.89
CA ILE A 44 -8.67 -17.99 5.00
C ILE A 44 -7.21 -18.30 5.35
N LYS A 45 -7.00 -18.97 6.48
CA LYS A 45 -5.65 -19.31 6.98
C LYS A 45 -4.88 -20.28 6.08
N ASP A 46 -5.58 -21.05 5.24
CA ASP A 46 -4.99 -22.10 4.41
C ASP A 46 -4.28 -21.55 3.19
N VAL A 47 -4.50 -20.28 2.85
CA VAL A 47 -3.69 -19.58 1.84
C VAL A 47 -2.32 -19.18 2.36
N ALA A 48 -2.14 -19.08 3.68
CA ALA A 48 -0.89 -18.62 4.28
C ALA A 48 0.30 -19.57 3.99
N PRO A 49 1.53 -19.04 3.84
CA PRO A 49 2.73 -19.84 3.57
C PRO A 49 2.94 -20.87 4.67
N SER A 50 3.43 -22.06 4.28
CA SER A 50 3.70 -23.13 5.24
C SER A 50 4.64 -22.69 6.37
N THR A 51 4.56 -23.35 7.52
CA THR A 51 5.47 -23.06 8.64
C THR A 51 6.94 -23.22 8.22
N ALA A 52 7.24 -24.24 7.40
CA ALA A 52 8.59 -24.47 6.89
C ALA A 52 9.07 -23.31 6.01
N LEU A 53 8.23 -22.84 5.08
CA LEU A 53 8.59 -21.73 4.19
C LEU A 53 8.74 -20.41 4.96
N ARG A 54 7.87 -20.16 5.95
CA ARG A 54 7.97 -18.97 6.82
C ARG A 54 9.25 -18.97 7.64
N THR A 55 9.61 -20.10 8.25
CA THR A 55 10.86 -20.24 9.02
C THR A 55 12.09 -20.07 8.12
N TRP A 56 12.05 -20.64 6.92
CA TRP A 56 13.14 -20.51 5.96
C TRP A 56 13.34 -19.07 5.46
N TYR A 57 12.24 -18.36 5.16
CA TYR A 57 12.30 -16.98 4.70
C TYR A 57 12.88 -16.07 5.80
N GLY A 58 12.44 -16.25 7.05
CA GLY A 58 12.97 -15.51 8.19
C GLY A 58 12.83 -13.99 8.09
N HIS A 59 11.99 -13.48 7.16
CA HIS A 59 11.91 -12.05 6.80
C HIS A 59 13.23 -11.46 6.29
N ASP A 60 14.05 -12.28 5.64
CA ASP A 60 15.29 -11.86 4.99
C ASP A 60 14.97 -11.32 3.57
N PRO A 61 15.13 -10.00 3.32
CA PRO A 61 14.81 -9.38 2.04
C PRO A 61 15.56 -10.02 0.86
N ASP A 62 16.79 -10.48 1.08
CA ASP A 62 17.60 -11.14 0.04
C ASP A 62 16.98 -12.47 -0.42
N LYS A 63 16.21 -13.11 0.47
CA LYS A 63 15.46 -14.34 0.18
C LYS A 63 14.09 -14.08 -0.44
N TYR A 64 13.62 -12.84 -0.51
CA TYR A 64 12.24 -12.52 -0.89
C TYR A 64 11.88 -13.03 -2.30
N SER A 65 12.77 -12.85 -3.28
CA SER A 65 12.52 -13.35 -4.65
C SER A 65 12.27 -14.85 -4.66
N GLN A 66 13.12 -15.62 -3.99
CA GLN A 66 12.96 -17.07 -3.91
C GLN A 66 11.78 -17.49 -3.03
N PHE A 67 11.45 -16.71 -2.00
CA PHE A 67 10.24 -16.89 -1.20
C PHE A 67 8.98 -16.76 -2.06
N ARG A 68 8.90 -15.73 -2.93
CA ARG A 68 7.78 -15.54 -3.86
C ARG A 68 7.55 -16.76 -4.73
N ASP A 69 8.61 -17.29 -5.33
CA ASP A 69 8.50 -18.44 -6.24
C ASP A 69 8.07 -19.71 -5.51
N ARG A 70 8.67 -19.97 -4.34
CA ARG A 70 8.27 -21.11 -3.50
C ARG A 70 6.84 -21.00 -3.00
N TYR A 71 6.42 -19.81 -2.59
CA TYR A 71 5.07 -19.59 -2.11
C TYR A 71 4.05 -19.73 -3.25
N ARG A 72 4.34 -19.22 -4.46
CA ARG A 72 3.50 -19.49 -5.65
C ARG A 72 3.36 -20.97 -5.93
N ALA A 73 4.44 -21.75 -5.78
CA ALA A 73 4.38 -23.20 -5.92
C ALA A 73 3.49 -23.85 -4.84
N GLU A 74 3.56 -23.40 -3.58
CA GLU A 74 2.64 -23.85 -2.52
C GLU A 74 1.18 -23.51 -2.86
N LEU A 75 0.90 -22.30 -3.35
CA LEU A 75 -0.46 -21.89 -3.75
C LEU A 75 -1.01 -22.71 -4.93
N ALA A 76 -0.15 -23.18 -5.83
CA ALA A 76 -0.53 -24.04 -6.94
C ALA A 76 -0.78 -25.50 -6.51
N ALA A 77 -0.32 -25.91 -5.34
CA ALA A 77 -0.49 -27.28 -4.84
C ALA A 77 -1.98 -27.60 -4.58
N PRO A 78 -2.44 -28.84 -4.84
CA PRO A 78 -3.85 -29.22 -4.67
C PRO A 78 -4.45 -28.91 -3.30
N ALA A 79 -3.62 -28.98 -2.24
CA ALA A 79 -4.03 -28.68 -0.87
C ALA A 79 -4.48 -27.22 -0.66
N ASN A 80 -3.95 -26.29 -1.46
CA ASN A 80 -4.20 -24.85 -1.32
C ASN A 80 -5.18 -24.31 -2.37
N GLN A 81 -5.45 -25.08 -3.44
CA GLN A 81 -6.30 -24.64 -4.55
C GLN A 81 -7.74 -24.30 -4.11
N SER A 82 -8.30 -25.02 -3.13
CA SER A 82 -9.64 -24.71 -2.60
C SER A 82 -9.67 -23.33 -1.92
N ALA A 83 -8.66 -23.02 -1.11
CA ALA A 83 -8.53 -21.74 -0.43
C ALA A 83 -8.28 -20.58 -1.41
N VAL A 84 -7.45 -20.82 -2.43
CA VAL A 84 -7.21 -19.84 -3.51
C VAL A 84 -8.48 -19.62 -4.34
N ALA A 85 -9.24 -20.68 -4.66
CA ALA A 85 -10.50 -20.56 -5.36
C ALA A 85 -11.54 -19.77 -4.55
N GLN A 86 -11.63 -20.01 -3.24
CA GLN A 86 -12.47 -19.24 -2.35
C GLN A 86 -12.10 -17.74 -2.39
N LEU A 87 -10.81 -17.40 -2.30
CA LEU A 87 -10.35 -16.02 -2.42
C LEU A 87 -10.72 -15.39 -3.77
N ARG A 88 -10.57 -16.13 -4.88
CA ARG A 88 -10.98 -15.66 -6.21
C ARG A 88 -12.48 -15.40 -6.29
N GLN A 89 -13.30 -16.25 -5.68
CA GLN A 89 -14.74 -16.01 -5.58
C GLN A 89 -15.05 -14.76 -4.75
N LEU A 90 -14.31 -14.53 -3.66
CA LEU A 90 -14.44 -13.31 -2.88
C LEU A 90 -13.91 -12.07 -3.61
N ALA A 91 -13.04 -12.20 -4.60
CA ALA A 91 -12.57 -11.11 -5.45
C ALA A 91 -13.47 -10.87 -6.69
N ALA A 92 -14.36 -11.81 -7.02
CA ALA A 92 -15.11 -11.79 -8.27
C ALA A 92 -16.07 -10.59 -8.35
N GLY A 93 -15.67 -9.56 -9.10
CA GLY A 93 -16.49 -8.38 -9.38
C GLY A 93 -16.65 -7.41 -8.21
N ARG A 94 -15.83 -7.55 -7.15
CA ARG A 94 -15.89 -6.70 -5.95
C ARG A 94 -14.50 -6.42 -5.38
N GLN A 95 -14.40 -5.36 -4.60
CA GLN A 95 -13.17 -4.97 -3.92
C GLN A 95 -12.84 -5.98 -2.80
N LEU A 96 -11.63 -6.52 -2.82
CA LEU A 96 -11.11 -7.47 -1.82
C LEU A 96 -9.90 -6.85 -1.12
N THR A 97 -9.96 -6.76 0.21
CA THR A 97 -8.85 -6.30 1.05
C THR A 97 -8.27 -7.47 1.83
N LEU A 98 -7.02 -7.81 1.53
CA LEU A 98 -6.24 -8.82 2.23
C LEU A 98 -5.65 -8.18 3.50
N LEU A 99 -6.04 -8.70 4.66
CA LEU A 99 -5.52 -8.26 5.95
C LEU A 99 -4.32 -9.11 6.37
N THR A 100 -3.27 -8.44 6.83
CA THR A 100 -2.08 -9.08 7.42
C THR A 100 -1.59 -8.33 8.66
N ALA A 101 -0.94 -9.02 9.57
CA ALA A 101 -0.31 -8.45 10.76
C ALA A 101 1.13 -7.98 10.51
N THR A 102 1.71 -8.34 9.35
CA THR A 102 3.08 -7.97 9.01
C THR A 102 3.25 -6.45 8.94
N ARG A 103 4.45 -5.96 9.26
CA ARG A 103 4.79 -4.54 9.14
C ARG A 103 5.25 -4.20 7.72
N ASP A 104 6.06 -5.07 7.15
CA ASP A 104 6.56 -4.94 5.78
C ASP A 104 5.58 -5.62 4.82
N ILE A 105 4.68 -4.84 4.24
CA ILE A 105 3.67 -5.33 3.29
C ILE A 105 4.33 -5.71 1.96
N GLU A 106 5.31 -4.94 1.49
CA GLU A 106 5.93 -5.11 0.19
C GLU A 106 6.67 -6.45 0.07
N HIS A 107 7.34 -6.87 1.15
CA HIS A 107 8.04 -8.15 1.24
C HIS A 107 7.25 -9.23 1.99
N SER A 108 5.92 -9.18 1.90
CA SER A 108 5.00 -10.13 2.57
C SER A 108 4.41 -11.18 1.64
N HIS A 109 3.88 -12.26 2.22
CA HIS A 109 3.05 -13.22 1.49
C HIS A 109 1.76 -12.60 0.97
N ALA A 110 1.23 -11.56 1.61
CA ALA A 110 0.03 -10.87 1.15
C ALA A 110 0.27 -10.16 -0.19
N ALA A 111 1.46 -9.58 -0.40
CA ALA A 111 1.87 -9.00 -1.69
C ALA A 111 1.88 -10.05 -2.81
N VAL A 112 2.48 -11.21 -2.56
CA VAL A 112 2.51 -12.31 -3.52
C VAL A 112 1.10 -12.83 -3.81
N LEU A 113 0.25 -12.90 -2.78
CA LEU A 113 -1.11 -13.37 -2.95
C LEU A 113 -1.98 -12.39 -3.76
N ALA A 114 -1.84 -11.08 -3.54
CA ALA A 114 -2.52 -10.06 -4.34
C ALA A 114 -2.14 -10.15 -5.81
N ASP A 115 -0.85 -10.33 -6.10
CA ASP A 115 -0.33 -10.55 -7.45
C ASP A 115 -0.97 -11.79 -8.12
N VAL A 116 -1.07 -12.91 -7.39
CA VAL A 116 -1.70 -14.16 -7.86
C VAL A 116 -3.22 -14.04 -8.12
N LEU A 117 -3.91 -13.13 -7.42
CA LEU A 117 -5.37 -13.01 -7.48
C LEU A 117 -5.88 -12.00 -8.52
N GLY A 118 -5.10 -10.98 -8.89
CA GLY A 118 -5.65 -9.91 -9.72
C GLY A 118 -4.67 -8.97 -10.41
N GLY A 119 -3.35 -9.16 -10.27
CA GLY A 119 -2.36 -8.44 -11.07
C GLY A 119 -2.52 -6.92 -11.11
N ILE A 120 -2.78 -6.25 -9.99
CA ILE A 120 -2.49 -4.82 -9.79
C ILE A 120 -1.97 -4.66 -8.36
N ALA A 121 -0.75 -4.15 -8.25
CA ALA A 121 -0.05 -3.89 -7.02
C ALA A 121 -0.60 -2.63 -6.32
N VAL A 122 -0.63 -2.72 -4.98
CA VAL A 122 -0.49 -1.63 -4.00
C VAL A 122 -1.27 -0.35 -4.31
N THR A 123 -2.44 -0.21 -3.69
CA THR A 123 -2.90 1.12 -3.30
C THR A 123 -2.46 1.36 -1.85
N ALA A 124 -1.42 2.19 -1.70
CA ALA A 124 -1.42 3.17 -0.63
C ALA A 124 -2.80 3.87 -0.63
N PRO A 125 -3.32 4.35 0.51
CA PRO A 125 -4.55 5.12 0.48
C PRO A 125 -4.36 6.24 -0.54
N GLU A 126 -5.12 6.20 -1.63
CA GLU A 126 -5.28 7.38 -2.46
C GLU A 126 -5.88 8.41 -1.51
N PRO A 127 -5.21 9.56 -1.29
CA PRO A 127 -5.88 10.65 -0.62
C PRO A 127 -7.13 10.95 -1.48
N ASP A 128 -8.29 10.88 -0.85
CA ASP A 128 -9.52 11.25 -1.54
C ASP A 128 -9.42 12.72 -1.98
N GLU A 129 -9.92 12.98 -3.19
CA GLU A 129 -10.25 14.30 -3.73
C GLU A 129 -9.20 15.42 -3.61
N GLY A 130 -8.42 15.61 -4.68
CA GLY A 130 -7.77 16.88 -4.97
C GLY A 130 -6.75 16.77 -6.10
N GLY A 131 -7.20 17.02 -7.32
CA GLY A 131 -6.31 17.10 -8.48
C GLY A 131 -5.28 18.24 -8.40
N GLU A 132 -4.29 18.13 -9.29
CA GLU A 132 -3.21 19.08 -9.60
C GLU A 132 -1.89 18.87 -8.83
N ALA A 133 -0.78 18.90 -9.59
CA ALA A 133 0.57 18.85 -9.05
C ALA A 133 0.73 19.92 -7.97
N ALA A 134 1.41 19.59 -6.87
CA ALA A 134 1.64 20.47 -5.72
C ALA A 134 1.85 21.95 -6.10
N CYS A 135 0.77 22.76 -6.13
CA CYS A 135 0.80 24.20 -6.39
C CYS A 135 1.57 24.99 -5.30
N TRP A 136 2.15 24.28 -4.32
CA TRP A 136 2.98 24.81 -3.25
C TRP A 136 4.48 24.59 -3.47
N LEU A 137 4.90 23.77 -4.46
CA LEU A 137 6.32 23.56 -4.75
C LEU A 137 7.07 24.87 -5.10
N PRO A 138 6.52 25.80 -5.91
CA PRO A 138 7.17 27.09 -6.15
C PRO A 138 7.11 28.07 -4.95
N ARG A 139 6.38 27.74 -3.88
CA ARG A 139 6.30 28.57 -2.65
C ARG A 139 7.37 28.23 -1.61
N VAL A 140 8.20 27.22 -1.87
CA VAL A 140 9.27 26.82 -0.96
C VAL A 140 10.50 27.71 -1.19
N CYS A 141 10.93 28.41 -0.14
CA CYS A 141 12.11 29.26 -0.21
C CYS A 141 13.37 28.43 -0.54
N PRO A 142 14.12 28.75 -1.62
CA PRO A 142 15.30 27.98 -2.01
C PRO A 142 16.46 28.11 -1.01
N SER A 143 16.47 29.17 -0.19
CA SER A 143 17.56 29.41 0.75
C SER A 143 17.40 28.67 2.08
N CYS A 144 16.18 28.50 2.59
CA CYS A 144 15.95 27.93 3.93
C CYS A 144 14.94 26.77 3.94
N GLY A 145 14.27 26.49 2.82
CA GLY A 145 13.27 25.43 2.71
C GLY A 145 11.92 25.75 3.35
N GLN A 146 11.72 26.96 3.87
CA GLN A 146 10.45 27.36 4.48
C GLN A 146 9.39 27.68 3.42
N LEU A 147 8.16 27.22 3.64
CA LEU A 147 7.01 27.57 2.82
C LEU A 147 6.58 29.03 3.08
N GLY A 148 6.48 29.83 2.02
CA GLY A 148 5.96 31.20 2.11
C GLY A 148 4.44 31.23 2.36
N ASP A 149 3.97 32.20 3.14
CA ASP A 149 2.55 32.42 3.44
C ASP A 149 1.76 33.07 2.27
N SER A 150 2.44 33.43 1.18
CA SER A 150 1.86 34.14 0.02
C SER A 150 2.39 33.56 -1.29
N ASP A 151 1.63 33.72 -2.37
CA ASP A 151 2.04 33.35 -3.72
C ASP A 151 3.25 34.16 -4.20
N PRO A 152 4.24 33.53 -4.85
CA PRO A 152 5.36 34.25 -5.44
C PRO A 152 4.91 35.20 -6.56
N PRO A 153 5.59 36.35 -6.76
CA PRO A 153 6.80 36.78 -6.07
C PRO A 153 6.53 37.26 -4.62
N ALA A 154 7.23 36.67 -3.65
CA ALA A 154 7.08 36.97 -2.22
C ALA A 154 8.42 36.95 -1.48
N THR A 155 8.51 37.63 -0.34
CA THR A 155 9.70 37.61 0.53
C THR A 155 9.50 36.61 1.66
N CYS A 156 10.46 35.73 1.89
CA CYS A 156 10.43 34.79 2.99
C CYS A 156 10.46 35.54 4.34
N GLY A 157 9.44 35.35 5.17
CA GLY A 157 9.38 35.97 6.51
C GLY A 157 10.44 35.47 7.50
N VAL A 158 11.16 34.39 7.17
CA VAL A 158 12.19 33.78 8.04
C VAL A 158 13.59 34.29 7.69
N CYS A 159 14.00 34.19 6.43
CA CYS A 159 15.36 34.57 6.01
C CYS A 159 15.43 35.83 5.16
N GLY A 160 14.30 36.40 4.75
CA GLY A 160 14.25 37.57 3.88
C GLY A 160 14.57 37.31 2.40
N ALA A 161 14.78 36.05 2.00
CA ALA A 161 15.06 35.71 0.60
C ALA A 161 13.81 35.85 -0.29
N GLU A 162 14.01 36.22 -1.54
CA GLU A 162 12.94 36.32 -2.54
C GLU A 162 12.56 34.91 -3.06
N ILE A 163 11.26 34.65 -3.10
CA ILE A 163 10.65 33.46 -3.66
C ILE A 163 10.07 33.89 -5.00
N LEU A 164 10.69 33.45 -6.10
CA LEU A 164 10.33 33.81 -7.46
C LEU A 164 9.35 32.78 -8.05
N ASP A 165 8.47 33.23 -8.94
CA ASP A 165 7.61 32.35 -9.72
C ASP A 165 8.35 31.78 -10.94
N ASP A 166 7.87 30.65 -11.48
CA ASP A 166 8.46 29.91 -12.61
C ASP A 166 8.69 30.81 -13.85
N ASP A 167 7.80 31.77 -14.11
CA ASP A 167 7.94 32.73 -15.23
C ASP A 167 9.15 33.68 -15.07
N GLN A 168 9.62 33.89 -13.83
CA GLN A 168 10.74 34.79 -13.53
C GLN A 168 12.09 34.08 -13.45
N VAL A 169 12.12 32.74 -13.37
CA VAL A 169 13.37 31.96 -13.33
C VAL A 169 14.05 31.90 -14.70
N ASP A 170 13.28 31.92 -15.80
CA ASP A 170 13.79 31.77 -17.17
C ASP A 170 14.16 33.10 -17.86
N ARG A 171 14.00 34.24 -17.18
CA ARG A 171 14.34 35.54 -17.77
C ARG A 171 15.87 35.74 -17.77
N PRO A 172 16.50 35.99 -18.93
CA PRO A 172 17.94 36.21 -18.97
C PRO A 172 18.29 37.48 -18.17
N ILE A 173 19.18 37.32 -17.20
CA ILE A 173 19.83 38.41 -16.46
C ILE A 173 20.55 39.34 -17.45
N THR A 174 19.87 40.39 -17.89
CA THR A 174 20.49 41.48 -18.65
C THR A 174 21.30 42.31 -17.66
N SER A 175 22.63 42.23 -17.76
CA SER A 175 23.56 43.18 -17.13
C SER A 175 23.55 44.52 -17.82
#